data_AF-A0A4Y8VE69-F1
#
_entry.id   AF-A0A4Y8VE69-F1
#
_cell.length_a   1.000
_cell.length_b   1.000
_cell.length_c   1.000
_cell.angle_alpha   90.00
_cell.angle_beta   90.00
_cell.angle_gamma   90.00
#
_symmetry.space_group_name_H-M   'P 1'
#
loop_
_entity.id
_entity.type
_entity.pdbx_description
1 polymer ?
#
loop_
_entity_poly.entity_id
_entity_poly.type
_entity_poly.pdbx_seq_one_letter_code
_entity_poly.pdbx_strand_id
1 'polypeptide(L)' 'MDEEITLEHEGVQYTAIYNVFGDTLTVYLPNGEARSTELRGLGVESAAMVHLKSYVLKVAGKKN' A
#
# COMPACT_ATOMS: atom_id res chain seq x y z
N MET A 1 -14.06 0.13 -6.62
CA MET A 1 -14.47 0.07 -5.21
C MET A 1 -13.22 0.34 -4.41
N ASP A 2 -13.32 1.14 -3.36
CA ASP A 2 -12.19 1.39 -2.45
C ASP A 2 -12.16 0.25 -1.42
N GLU A 3 -10.99 -0.36 -1.27
CA GLU A 3 -10.74 -1.47 -0.36
C GLU A 3 -9.57 -1.12 0.57
N GLU A 4 -9.48 -1.78 1.72
CA GLU A 4 -8.46 -1.51 2.72
C GLU A 4 -7.49 -2.68 2.87
N ILE A 5 -6.24 -2.37 3.17
CA ILE A 5 -5.22 -3.35 3.51
C ILE A 5 -4.42 -2.88 4.71
N THR A 6 -4.20 -3.78 5.66
CA THR A 6 -3.50 -3.49 6.91
C THR A 6 -2.24 -4.34 7.02
N LEU A 7 -1.16 -3.71 7.49
CA LEU A 7 0.11 -4.35 7.81
C LEU A 7 0.50 -3.99 9.23
N GLU A 8 0.78 -4.99 10.05
CA GLU A 8 1.40 -4.78 11.36
C GLU A 8 2.93 -4.81 11.23
N HIS A 9 3.61 -3.83 11.81
CA HIS A 9 5.06 -3.75 11.87
C HIS A 9 5.51 -3.11 13.19
N GLU A 10 6.35 -3.81 13.95
CA GLU A 10 6.80 -3.40 15.29
C GLU A 10 5.64 -3.09 16.27
N GLY A 11 4.52 -3.84 16.18
CA GLY A 11 3.34 -3.60 17.00
C GLY A 11 2.52 -2.37 16.61
N VAL A 12 2.87 -1.69 15.52
CA VAL A 12 2.10 -0.58 14.93
C VAL A 12 1.35 -1.08 13.70
N GLN A 13 0.05 -0.81 13.64
CA GLN A 13 -0.77 -1.11 12.47
C GLN A 13 -0.75 0.05 11.49
N TYR A 14 -0.43 -0.25 10.23
CA TYR A 14 -0.47 0.69 9.12
C TYR A 14 -1.56 0.22 8.15
N THR A 15 -2.49 1.11 7.82
CA THR A 15 -3.60 0.81 6.93
C THR A 15 -3.54 1.72 5.71
N ALA A 16 -3.68 1.15 4.53
CA ALA A 16 -3.81 1.89 3.28
C ALA A 16 -5.13 1.55 2.60
N ILE A 17 -5.68 2.53 1.89
CA ILE A 17 -6.81 2.32 1.00
C ILE A 17 -6.25 2.06 -0.40
N TYR A 18 -6.85 1.17 -1.17
CA TYR A 18 -6.51 0.98 -2.56
C TYR A 18 -7.75 0.84 -3.43
N ASN A 19 -7.61 1.15 -4.71
CA ASN A 19 -8.64 0.92 -5.69
C ASN A 19 -8.06 0.45 -7.02
N VAL A 20 -8.88 -0.29 -7.77
CA VAL A 20 -8.53 -0.79 -9.09
C VAL A 20 -9.45 -0.16 -10.12
N PHE A 21 -8.84 0.42 -11.15
CA PHE A 21 -9.53 0.95 -12.33
C PHE A 21 -8.91 0.34 -13.59
N GLY A 22 -9.66 -0.52 -14.28
CA GLY A 22 -9.13 -1.31 -15.38
C GLY A 22 -8.01 -2.24 -14.90
N ASP A 23 -6.82 -2.12 -15.48
CA ASP A 23 -5.62 -2.88 -15.08
C ASP A 23 -4.70 -2.07 -14.14
N THR A 24 -5.14 -0.91 -13.64
CA THR A 24 -4.32 -0.06 -12.77
C THR A 24 -4.79 -0.13 -11.34
N LEU A 25 -3.88 -0.52 -10.45
CA LEU A 25 -4.03 -0.40 -9.00
C LEU A 25 -3.49 0.95 -8.55
N THR A 26 -4.24 1.67 -7.71
CA THR A 26 -3.78 2.85 -6.99
C THR A 26 -3.92 2.62 -5.48
N VAL A 27 -2.87 2.92 -4.71
CA VAL A 27 -2.80 2.77 -3.26
C VAL A 27 -2.57 4.13 -2.63
N TYR A 28 -3.43 4.50 -1.68
CA TYR A 28 -3.36 5.71 -0.88
C TYR A 28 -2.70 5.38 0.46
N LEU A 29 -1.47 5.86 0.64
CA LEU A 29 -0.64 5.60 1.80
C LEU A 29 -1.00 6.49 3.00
N PRO A 30 -0.65 6.09 4.23
CA PRO A 30 -0.99 6.83 5.44
C PRO A 30 -0.47 8.28 5.51
N ASN A 31 0.58 8.61 4.75
CA ASN A 31 1.11 9.97 4.65
C ASN A 31 0.40 10.85 3.61
N GLY A 32 -0.67 10.35 2.99
CA GLY A 32 -1.42 11.04 1.93
C GLY A 32 -0.81 10.90 0.53
N GLU A 33 0.33 10.21 0.36
CA GLU A 33 0.86 9.89 -0.97
C GLU A 33 0.00 8.83 -1.65
N ALA A 34 -0.22 8.96 -2.96
CA ALA A 34 -0.77 7.90 -3.79
C ALA A 34 0.33 7.25 -4.64
N ARG A 35 0.26 5.92 -4.82
CA ARG A 35 1.15 5.17 -5.71
C ARG A 35 0.33 4.27 -6.60
N SER A 36 0.68 4.20 -7.88
CA SER A 36 -0.05 3.38 -8.85
C SER A 36 0.88 2.40 -9.55
N THR A 37 0.34 1.24 -9.90
CA THR A 37 1.00 0.23 -10.73
C THR A 37 -0.01 -0.41 -11.67
N GLU A 38 0.42 -0.75 -12.88
CA GLU A 38 -0.34 -1.68 -13.71
C GLU A 38 -0.20 -3.10 -13.14
N LEU A 39 -1.30 -3.83 -13.10
CA LEU A 39 -1.37 -5.17 -12.54
C LEU A 39 -0.80 -6.19 -13.52
N ARG A 40 -1.18 -6.14 -14.81
CA ARG A 40 -0.69 -7.06 -15.85
C ARG A 40 -0.74 -8.54 -15.41
N GLY A 41 -1.81 -8.91 -14.70
CA GLY A 41 -2.00 -10.25 -14.13
C GLY A 41 -1.44 -10.45 -12.70
N LEU A 42 -0.86 -9.43 -12.08
CA LEU A 42 -0.50 -9.45 -10.66
C LEU A 42 -1.76 -9.45 -9.77
N GLY A 43 -1.67 -10.12 -8.62
CA GLY A 43 -2.71 -10.08 -7.60
C GLY A 43 -2.81 -8.68 -6.97
N VAL A 44 -4.03 -8.14 -6.93
CA VAL A 44 -4.36 -6.79 -6.43
C VAL A 44 -3.82 -6.57 -5.01
N GLU A 45 -4.20 -7.44 -4.06
CA GLU A 45 -3.78 -7.32 -2.66
C GLU A 45 -2.26 -7.44 -2.51
N SER A 46 -1.62 -8.35 -3.25
CA SER A 46 -0.17 -8.52 -3.22
C SER A 46 0.55 -7.27 -3.69
N ALA A 47 0.09 -6.66 -4.79
CA ALA A 47 0.65 -5.42 -5.31
C ALA A 47 0.40 -4.25 -4.33
N ALA A 48 -0.79 -4.16 -3.74
CA ALA A 48 -1.12 -3.14 -2.74
C ALA A 48 -0.24 -3.27 -1.48
N MET A 49 -0.04 -4.49 -1.02
CA MET A 49 0.81 -4.82 0.12
C MET A 49 2.28 -4.44 -0.11
N VAL A 50 2.80 -4.58 -1.33
CA VAL A 50 4.17 -4.14 -1.66
C VAL A 50 4.33 -2.63 -1.47
N HIS A 51 3.36 -1.83 -1.91
CA HIS A 51 3.38 -0.38 -1.70
C HIS A 51 3.33 -0.02 -0.20
N LEU A 52 2.45 -0.66 0.57
CA LEU A 52 2.34 -0.45 2.01
C LEU A 52 3.61 -0.87 2.76
N LYS A 53 4.19 -2.04 2.45
CA LYS A 53 5.47 -2.49 3.01
C LYS A 53 6.60 -1.51 2.74
N SER A 54 6.74 -1.03 1.50
CA SER A 54 7.74 -0.04 1.12
C SER A 54 7.59 1.26 1.93
N TYR A 55 6.35 1.73 2.13
CA TYR A 55 6.06 2.88 2.98
C TYR A 55 6.48 2.64 4.43
N VAL A 56 6.06 1.52 5.02
CA VAL A 56 6.36 1.18 6.41
C VAL A 56 7.87 1.09 6.65
N LEU A 57 8.62 0.43 5.76
CA LEU A 57 10.08 0.36 5.88
C LEU A 57 10.74 1.75 5.82
N LYS A 58 10.24 2.65 4.97
CA LYS A 58 10.74 4.03 4.88
C LYS A 58 10.47 4.84 6.14
N VAL A 59 9.31 4.62 6.79
CA VAL A 59 8.92 5.35 8.01
C VAL A 59 9.61 4.76 9.24
N ALA A 60 9.63 3.43 9.39
CA ALA A 60 10.30 2.75 10.49
C ALA A 60 11.82 3.01 10.49
N GLY A 61 12.45 2.99 9.31
CA GLY A 61 13.88 3.35 9.16
C GLY A 61 14.19 4.83 9.34
N LYS A 62 13.17 5.70 9.41
CA LYS A 62 13.32 7.15 9.67
C LYS A 62 13.32 7.50 11.17
N LYS A 63 13.23 6.52 12.07
CA LYS A 63 13.46 6.73 13.52
C LYS A 63 14.95 7.06 13.77
N ASN A 64 15.33 8.30 13.54
CA ASN A 64 16.57 8.92 14.02
C ASN A 64 16.24 10.10 14.91
#